data_AF-A0A957BW07-F1
#
_entry.id   AF-A0A957BW07-F1
#
_cell.length_a   1.000
_cell.length_b   1.000
_cell.length_c   1.000
_cell.angle_alpha   90.00
_cell.angle_beta   90.00
_cell.angle_gamma   90.00
#
_symmetry.space_group_name_H-M   'P 1'
#
loop_
_entity.id
_entity.type
_entity.pdbx_description
1 polymer ?
#
loop_
_entity_poly.entity_id
_entity_poly.type
_entity_poly.pdbx_seq_one_letter_code
_entity_poly.pdbx_strand_id
1 'polypeptide(L)'
;MISLLATAQDAAVESDLRSDLTAHGYEMQQATTAADDIVIVVLSRAALQDTSLQSTLAAALDRGQHIIPTLAEPVRLPKLIDHLTPVDLSAQDATEQLYAQIEAANSPDARLSLRVRTPSVQRSNRRSGLIVGILALAMFIIGVYAVAVLNIEAPVEEYNQINTEAAATRDIIIGPTLENYLQFLPGSLEEAEQYPATLQAVPTRLRPFVQLTATAVAVDQQAGE
;
A
#
# COMPACT_ATOMS: atom_id res chain seq x y z
N MET A 1 0.57 4.23 -34.05
CA MET A 1 0.46 3.27 -35.19
C MET A 1 -0.40 2.09 -34.75
N ILE A 2 -0.91 1.27 -35.67
CA ILE A 2 -1.83 0.16 -35.32
C ILE A 2 -1.16 -1.19 -35.58
N SER A 3 -1.29 -2.12 -34.63
CA SER A 3 -0.96 -3.55 -34.83
C SER A 3 -2.15 -4.45 -34.56
N LEU A 4 -2.12 -5.61 -35.20
CA LEU A 4 -3.09 -6.68 -35.02
C LEU A 4 -2.41 -7.86 -34.32
N LEU A 5 -3.05 -8.36 -33.26
CA LEU A 5 -2.69 -9.61 -32.60
C LEU A 5 -3.80 -10.62 -32.85
N ALA A 6 -3.48 -11.70 -33.55
CA ALA A 6 -4.39 -12.79 -33.83
C ALA A 6 -3.64 -14.13 -33.73
N THR A 7 -4.39 -15.23 -33.60
CA THR A 7 -3.81 -16.57 -33.70
C THR A 7 -3.74 -17.04 -35.15
N ALA A 8 -3.01 -18.12 -35.42
CA ALA A 8 -2.99 -18.75 -36.74
C ALA A 8 -4.39 -19.22 -37.19
N GLN A 9 -5.28 -19.57 -36.26
CA GLN A 9 -6.66 -19.95 -36.57
C GLN A 9 -7.52 -18.75 -37.00
N ASP A 10 -7.17 -17.54 -36.54
CA ASP A 10 -7.90 -16.30 -36.83
C ASP A 10 -7.28 -15.51 -38.00
N ALA A 11 -6.36 -16.10 -38.76
CA ALA A 11 -5.59 -15.44 -39.81
C ALA A 11 -6.46 -14.84 -40.94
N ALA A 12 -7.61 -15.46 -41.24
CA ALA A 12 -8.56 -14.91 -42.21
C ALA A 12 -9.16 -13.59 -41.71
N VAL A 13 -9.66 -13.59 -40.47
CA VAL A 13 -10.22 -12.39 -39.81
C VAL A 13 -9.17 -11.29 -39.69
N GLU A 14 -7.94 -11.65 -39.34
CA GLU A 14 -6.80 -10.72 -39.29
C GLU A 14 -6.52 -10.09 -40.66
N SER A 15 -6.53 -10.90 -41.73
CA SER A 15 -6.30 -10.43 -43.10
C SER A 15 -7.40 -9.48 -43.57
N ASP A 16 -8.65 -9.81 -43.30
CA ASP A 16 -9.82 -8.99 -43.65
C ASP A 16 -9.77 -7.66 -42.91
N LEU A 17 -9.58 -7.68 -41.58
CA LEU A 17 -9.42 -6.47 -40.77
C LEU A 17 -8.23 -5.61 -41.22
N ARG A 18 -7.10 -6.22 -41.55
CA ARG A 18 -5.92 -5.51 -42.06
C ARG A 18 -6.25 -4.80 -43.37
N SER A 19 -6.90 -5.51 -44.30
CA SER A 19 -7.33 -4.94 -45.58
C SER A 19 -8.26 -3.75 -45.34
N ASP A 20 -9.28 -3.91 -44.50
CA ASP A 20 -10.27 -2.87 -44.21
C ASP A 20 -9.66 -1.63 -43.54
N LEU A 21 -8.74 -1.83 -42.59
CA LEU A 21 -8.01 -0.74 -41.92
C LEU A 21 -7.12 0.01 -42.91
N THR A 22 -6.38 -0.70 -43.76
CA THR A 22 -5.52 -0.05 -44.77
C THR A 22 -6.33 0.69 -45.84
N ALA A 23 -7.50 0.17 -46.23
CA ALA A 23 -8.42 0.85 -47.15
C ALA A 23 -8.95 2.17 -46.56
N HIS A 24 -9.06 2.27 -45.23
CA HIS A 24 -9.43 3.49 -44.51
C HIS A 24 -8.25 4.41 -44.17
N GLY A 25 -7.05 4.11 -44.68
CA GLY A 25 -5.87 4.96 -44.53
C GLY A 25 -5.09 4.78 -43.23
N TYR A 26 -5.37 3.72 -42.46
CA TYR A 26 -4.60 3.41 -41.25
C TYR A 26 -3.26 2.75 -41.57
N GLU A 27 -2.19 3.21 -40.93
CA GLU A 27 -0.86 2.62 -41.05
C GLU A 27 -0.70 1.41 -40.11
N MET A 28 -0.46 0.25 -40.72
CA MET A 28 -0.30 -1.02 -40.02
C MET A 28 1.18 -1.34 -39.76
N GLN A 29 1.48 -1.79 -38.55
CA GLN A 29 2.79 -2.32 -38.16
C GLN A 29 2.70 -3.78 -37.74
N GLN A 30 3.74 -4.54 -38.06
CA GLN A 30 3.86 -5.94 -37.62
C GLN A 30 4.17 -6.07 -36.12
N ALA A 31 4.84 -5.09 -35.53
CA ALA A 31 5.19 -5.09 -34.12
C ALA A 31 5.16 -3.67 -33.57
N THR A 32 4.42 -3.44 -32.49
CA THR A 32 4.37 -2.15 -31.80
C THR A 32 5.49 -2.06 -30.78
N THR A 33 6.14 -0.91 -30.75
CA THR A 33 7.24 -0.63 -29.82
C THR A 33 6.97 0.61 -28.95
N ALA A 34 6.09 1.52 -29.39
CA ALA A 34 5.76 2.72 -28.64
C ALA A 34 4.63 2.47 -27.63
N ALA A 35 4.59 3.31 -26.58
CA ALA A 35 3.56 3.27 -25.55
C ALA A 35 2.20 3.74 -26.07
N ASP A 36 2.17 4.70 -27.00
CA ASP A 36 0.93 5.29 -27.55
C ASP A 36 0.39 4.50 -28.76
N ASP A 37 0.97 3.34 -29.06
CA ASP A 37 0.49 2.50 -30.16
C ASP A 37 -0.82 1.78 -29.80
N ILE A 38 -1.65 1.59 -30.82
CA ILE A 38 -2.91 0.86 -30.72
C ILE A 38 -2.67 -0.61 -31.09
N VAL A 39 -3.19 -1.50 -30.27
CA VAL A 39 -3.12 -2.95 -30.43
C VAL A 39 -4.55 -3.49 -30.49
N ILE A 40 -4.94 -3.94 -31.68
CA ILE A 40 -6.22 -4.59 -31.91
C ILE A 40 -6.01 -6.09 -31.69
N VAL A 41 -6.76 -6.68 -30.77
CA VAL A 41 -6.59 -8.09 -30.39
C VAL A 41 -7.81 -8.86 -30.83
N VAL A 42 -7.62 -9.83 -31.72
CA VAL A 42 -8.68 -10.72 -32.18
C VAL A 42 -8.83 -11.88 -31.20
N LEU A 43 -10.02 -11.99 -30.61
CA LEU A 43 -10.35 -12.93 -29.55
C LEU A 43 -11.31 -13.99 -30.08
N SER A 44 -10.80 -15.22 -30.11
CA SER A 44 -11.53 -16.47 -30.29
C SER A 44 -11.23 -17.42 -29.12
N ARG A 45 -11.91 -18.56 -29.05
CA ARG A 45 -11.62 -19.65 -28.10
C ARG A 45 -10.19 -20.15 -28.26
N ALA A 46 -9.67 -20.18 -29.50
CA ALA A 46 -8.29 -20.52 -29.78
C ALA A 46 -7.33 -19.46 -29.22
N ALA A 47 -7.63 -18.18 -29.44
CA ALA A 47 -6.87 -17.05 -28.88
C ALA A 47 -6.79 -17.08 -27.35
N LEU A 48 -7.88 -17.45 -26.68
CA LEU A 48 -7.90 -17.58 -25.22
C LEU A 48 -7.01 -18.71 -24.70
N GLN A 49 -6.66 -19.69 -25.52
CA GLN A 49 -5.79 -20.81 -25.14
C GLN A 49 -4.34 -20.62 -25.61
N ASP A 50 -4.09 -19.66 -26.50
CA ASP A 50 -2.76 -19.39 -27.03
C ASP A 50 -1.88 -18.63 -26.02
N THR A 51 -0.86 -19.32 -25.52
CA THR A 51 0.10 -18.74 -24.56
C THR A 51 0.95 -17.64 -25.21
N SER A 52 1.24 -17.75 -26.51
CA SER A 52 1.99 -16.74 -27.25
C SER A 52 1.22 -15.42 -27.31
N LEU A 53 -0.04 -15.48 -27.75
CA LEU A 53 -0.93 -14.31 -27.79
C LEU A 53 -1.12 -13.68 -26.42
N GLN A 54 -1.35 -14.50 -25.37
CA GLN A 54 -1.47 -13.99 -24.01
C GLN A 54 -0.19 -13.29 -23.53
N SER A 55 0.99 -13.80 -23.88
CA SER A 55 2.27 -13.19 -23.52
C SER A 55 2.50 -11.86 -24.23
N THR A 56 2.12 -11.77 -25.51
CA THR A 56 2.20 -10.54 -26.31
C THR A 56 1.20 -9.50 -25.83
N LEU A 57 -0.03 -9.92 -25.48
CA LEU A 57 -1.05 -9.07 -24.87
C LEU A 57 -0.55 -8.48 -23.53
N ALA A 58 0.04 -9.32 -22.68
CA ALA A 58 0.60 -8.85 -21.42
C ALA A 58 1.75 -7.85 -21.65
N ALA A 59 2.62 -8.11 -22.63
CA ALA A 59 3.69 -7.18 -22.99
C ALA A 59 3.16 -5.84 -23.53
N ALA A 60 2.08 -5.85 -24.30
CA ALA A 60 1.41 -4.64 -24.76
C ALA A 60 0.87 -3.80 -23.59
N LEU A 61 0.18 -4.44 -22.63
CA LEU A 61 -0.29 -3.79 -21.40
C LEU A 61 0.86 -3.22 -20.57
N ASP A 62 1.99 -3.94 -20.46
CA ASP A 62 3.17 -3.48 -19.72
C ASP A 62 3.80 -2.22 -20.32
N ARG A 63 3.70 -2.07 -21.64
CA ARG A 63 4.18 -0.88 -22.38
C ARG A 63 3.19 0.29 -22.34
N GLY A 64 1.98 0.08 -21.82
CA GLY A 64 0.94 1.11 -21.78
C GLY A 64 0.21 1.29 -23.11
N GLN A 65 0.23 0.30 -24.00
CA GLN A 65 -0.44 0.37 -25.29
C GLN A 65 -1.96 0.40 -25.17
N HIS A 66 -2.62 1.04 -26.14
CA HIS A 66 -4.07 1.09 -26.22
C HIS A 66 -4.60 -0.21 -26.80
N ILE A 67 -5.32 -0.98 -25.99
CA ILE A 67 -5.83 -2.29 -26.41
C ILE A 67 -7.28 -2.18 -26.80
N ILE A 68 -7.60 -2.63 -28.01
CA ILE A 68 -8.96 -2.75 -28.52
C ILE A 68 -9.28 -4.25 -28.67
N PRO A 69 -10.08 -4.84 -27.75
CA PRO A 69 -10.49 -6.23 -27.89
C PRO A 69 -11.56 -6.34 -28.98
N THR A 70 -11.34 -7.25 -29.91
CA THR A 70 -12.23 -7.56 -31.04
C THR A 70 -12.64 -9.01 -30.94
N LEU A 71 -13.93 -9.29 -30.85
CA LEU A 71 -14.46 -10.65 -30.72
C LEU A 71 -14.73 -11.21 -32.12
N ALA A 72 -14.00 -12.26 -32.50
CA ALA A 72 -14.33 -13.05 -33.69
C ALA A 72 -15.49 -14.03 -33.42
N GLU A 73 -15.69 -14.39 -32.16
CA GLU A 73 -16.80 -15.21 -31.68
C GLU A 73 -17.20 -14.81 -30.24
N PRO A 74 -18.41 -15.14 -29.77
CA PRO A 74 -18.86 -14.76 -28.43
C PRO A 74 -18.05 -15.49 -27.35
N VAL A 75 -17.03 -14.81 -26.82
CA VAL A 75 -16.16 -15.31 -25.74
C VAL A 75 -16.08 -14.33 -24.58
N ARG A 76 -15.76 -14.84 -23.39
CA ARG A 76 -15.51 -14.00 -22.22
C ARG A 76 -14.11 -13.41 -22.29
N LEU A 77 -13.99 -12.11 -22.01
CA LEU A 77 -12.71 -11.43 -21.97
C LEU A 77 -11.79 -11.99 -20.86
N PRO A 78 -10.48 -12.10 -21.10
CA PRO A 78 -9.50 -12.39 -20.06
C PRO A 78 -9.54 -11.34 -18.95
N LYS A 79 -9.28 -11.75 -17.70
CA LYS A 79 -9.21 -10.86 -16.52
C LYS A 79 -8.28 -9.65 -16.67
N LEU A 80 -7.32 -9.69 -17.60
CA LEU A 80 -6.40 -8.58 -17.86
C LEU A 80 -7.06 -7.43 -18.62
N ILE A 81 -8.12 -7.71 -19.38
CA ILE A 81 -8.79 -6.77 -20.30
C ILE A 81 -10.31 -6.80 -20.16
N ASP A 82 -10.85 -7.42 -19.10
CA ASP A 82 -12.29 -7.56 -18.86
C ASP A 82 -13.01 -6.23 -18.58
N HIS A 83 -12.24 -5.20 -18.21
CA HIS A 83 -12.68 -3.83 -18.01
C HIS A 83 -12.76 -3.02 -19.32
N LEU A 84 -12.29 -3.56 -20.44
CA LEU A 84 -12.34 -2.91 -21.75
C LEU A 84 -13.66 -3.22 -22.46
N THR A 85 -14.09 -2.31 -23.33
CA THR A 85 -15.30 -2.50 -24.15
C THR A 85 -14.92 -3.27 -25.41
N PRO A 86 -15.38 -4.52 -25.62
CA PRO A 86 -15.06 -5.26 -26.81
C PRO A 86 -15.87 -4.79 -28.02
N VAL A 87 -15.29 -4.90 -29.20
CA VAL A 87 -16.00 -4.79 -30.48
C VAL A 87 -16.39 -6.19 -30.94
N ASP A 88 -17.68 -6.43 -31.14
CA ASP A 88 -18.17 -7.71 -31.65
C ASP A 88 -18.22 -7.69 -33.18
N LEU A 89 -17.37 -8.47 -33.84
CA LEU A 89 -17.30 -8.53 -35.31
C LEU A 89 -18.54 -9.17 -35.95
N SER A 90 -19.40 -9.83 -35.17
CA SER A 90 -20.67 -10.38 -35.66
C SER A 90 -21.80 -9.34 -35.71
N ALA A 91 -21.62 -8.16 -35.10
CA ALA A 91 -22.60 -7.08 -35.12
C ALA A 91 -22.62 -6.36 -36.48
N GLN A 92 -23.78 -5.85 -36.90
CA GLN A 92 -23.92 -5.11 -38.15
C GLN A 92 -23.07 -3.83 -38.19
N ASP A 93 -22.87 -3.19 -37.02
CA ASP A 93 -22.15 -1.92 -36.88
C ASP A 93 -20.71 -2.13 -36.37
N ALA A 94 -20.16 -3.34 -36.44
CA ALA A 94 -18.86 -3.69 -35.86
C ALA A 94 -17.73 -2.78 -36.35
N THR A 95 -17.72 -2.51 -37.66
CA THR A 95 -16.68 -1.73 -38.32
C THR A 95 -16.72 -0.26 -37.88
N GLU A 96 -17.92 0.33 -37.78
CA GLU A 96 -18.10 1.70 -37.31
C GLU A 96 -17.67 1.84 -35.84
N GLN A 97 -18.02 0.85 -35.00
CA GLN A 97 -17.59 0.81 -33.60
C GLN A 97 -16.07 0.69 -33.47
N LEU A 98 -15.43 -0.13 -34.31
CA LEU A 98 -13.98 -0.26 -34.32
C LEU A 98 -13.29 1.07 -34.66
N TYR A 99 -13.75 1.75 -35.71
CA TYR A 99 -13.18 3.04 -36.11
C TYR A 99 -13.40 4.12 -35.05
N ALA A 100 -14.58 4.18 -34.44
CA ALA A 100 -14.84 5.11 -33.35
C ALA A 100 -13.89 4.87 -32.16
N GLN A 101 -13.58 3.61 -31.83
CA GLN A 101 -12.62 3.29 -30.77
C GLN A 101 -11.17 3.65 -31.15
N ILE A 102 -10.77 3.42 -32.40
CA ILE A 102 -9.46 3.80 -32.90
C ILE A 102 -9.29 5.33 -32.88
N GLU A 103 -10.30 6.08 -33.31
CA GLU A 103 -10.28 7.54 -33.29
C GLU A 103 -10.23 8.08 -31.85
N ALA A 104 -11.02 7.50 -30.95
CA ALA A 104 -10.98 7.85 -29.53
C ALA A 104 -9.61 7.57 -28.89
N ALA A 105 -8.93 6.51 -29.30
CA ALA A 105 -7.59 6.17 -28.83
C ALA A 105 -6.48 7.07 -29.42
N ASN A 106 -6.65 7.58 -30.65
CA ASN A 106 -5.72 8.51 -31.28
C ASN A 106 -5.95 9.98 -30.90
N SER A 107 -7.02 10.30 -30.18
CA SER A 107 -7.33 11.66 -29.75
C SER A 107 -6.20 12.21 -28.86
N PRO A 108 -5.83 13.50 -28.98
CA PRO A 108 -4.88 14.14 -28.05
C PRO A 108 -5.34 14.11 -26.59
N ASP A 109 -6.65 13.99 -26.37
CA ASP A 109 -7.28 13.85 -25.04
C ASP A 109 -7.52 12.38 -24.66
N ALA A 110 -6.94 11.41 -25.38
CA ALA A 110 -7.08 10.01 -25.06
C ALA A 110 -6.62 9.74 -23.62
N ARG A 111 -7.49 9.09 -22.85
CA ARG A 111 -7.17 8.70 -21.48
C ARG A 111 -6.03 7.69 -21.53
N LEU A 112 -5.01 7.91 -20.72
CA LEU A 112 -3.91 6.96 -20.54
C LEU A 112 -4.45 5.55 -20.26
N SER A 113 -3.86 4.54 -20.90
CA SER A 113 -4.22 3.16 -20.67
C SER A 113 -4.05 2.80 -19.19
N LEU A 114 -5.04 2.10 -18.64
CA LEU A 114 -4.99 1.71 -17.23
C LEU A 114 -3.89 0.67 -17.04
N ARG A 115 -2.90 0.98 -16.20
CA ARG A 115 -1.79 0.06 -15.94
C ARG A 115 -2.26 -1.12 -15.11
N VAL A 116 -2.42 -2.28 -15.75
CA VAL A 116 -2.81 -3.53 -15.11
C VAL A 116 -1.58 -4.24 -14.53
N ARG A 117 -1.75 -4.96 -13.40
CA ARG A 117 -0.70 -5.81 -12.83
C ARG A 117 -0.56 -7.12 -13.61
N THR A 118 0.24 -7.09 -14.66
CA THR A 118 0.60 -8.28 -15.44
C THR A 118 1.45 -9.28 -14.64
N PRO A 119 1.54 -10.55 -15.07
CA PRO A 119 2.37 -11.56 -14.41
C PRO A 119 3.86 -11.20 -14.33
N SER A 120 4.40 -10.49 -15.32
CA SER A 120 5.80 -10.02 -15.36
C SER A 120 6.07 -9.02 -14.22
N VAL A 121 5.19 -8.02 -14.06
CA VAL A 121 5.26 -7.02 -12.99
C VAL A 121 5.11 -7.67 -11.62
N GLN A 122 4.19 -8.64 -11.50
CA GLN A 122 4.05 -9.40 -10.25
C GLN A 122 5.32 -10.17 -9.88
N ARG A 123 5.98 -10.83 -10.84
CA ARG A 123 7.25 -11.54 -10.61
C ARG A 123 8.38 -10.56 -10.24
N SER A 124 8.46 -9.42 -10.92
CA SER A 124 9.44 -8.38 -10.61
C SER A 124 9.27 -7.85 -9.18
N ASN A 125 8.04 -7.51 -8.79
CA ASN A 125 7.75 -7.02 -7.44
C ASN A 125 8.07 -8.05 -6.36
N ARG A 126 7.83 -9.35 -6.61
CA ARG A 126 8.23 -10.43 -5.69
C ARG A 126 9.74 -10.51 -5.52
N ARG A 127 10.51 -10.36 -6.61
CA ARG A 127 11.99 -10.34 -6.55
C ARG A 127 12.49 -9.15 -5.76
N SER A 128 11.97 -7.95 -6.03
CA SER A 128 12.32 -6.75 -5.28
C SER A 128 12.00 -6.89 -3.79
N GLY A 129 10.81 -7.42 -3.46
CA GLY A 129 10.42 -7.71 -2.08
C GLY A 129 11.36 -8.70 -1.39
N LEU A 130 11.80 -9.74 -2.11
CA LEU A 130 12.76 -10.72 -1.59
C LEU A 130 14.14 -10.09 -1.32
N ILE A 131 14.63 -9.24 -2.21
CA ILE A 131 15.90 -8.52 -2.02
C ILE A 131 15.82 -7.60 -0.79
N VAL A 132 14.76 -6.81 -0.67
CA VAL A 132 14.54 -5.92 0.49
C VAL A 132 14.42 -6.75 1.77
N GLY A 133 13.73 -7.88 1.74
CA GLY A 133 13.61 -8.80 2.87
C GLY A 133 14.97 -9.34 3.32
N ILE A 134 15.83 -9.74 2.38
CA ILE A 134 17.20 -10.20 2.70
C ILE A 134 18.02 -9.08 3.33
N LEU A 135 17.96 -7.86 2.80
CA LEU A 135 18.69 -6.72 3.35
C LEU A 135 18.22 -6.38 4.78
N ALA A 136 16.91 -6.34 5.00
CA ALA A 136 16.35 -6.10 6.32
C ALA A 136 16.76 -7.19 7.33
N LEU A 137 16.74 -8.46 6.91
CA LEU A 137 17.18 -9.57 7.75
C LEU A 137 18.68 -9.47 8.07
N ALA A 138 19.51 -9.12 7.10
CA ALA A 138 20.94 -8.92 7.32
C ALA A 138 21.21 -7.79 8.32
N MET A 139 20.55 -6.64 8.17
CA MET A 139 20.65 -5.54 9.13
C MET A 139 20.22 -5.95 10.54
N PHE A 140 19.13 -6.72 10.64
CA PHE A 140 18.67 -7.24 11.93
C PHE A 140 19.70 -8.17 12.58
N ILE A 141 20.24 -9.13 11.83
CA ILE A 141 21.28 -10.05 12.33
C ILE A 141 22.53 -9.28 12.77
N ILE A 142 22.96 -8.28 12.00
CA ILE A 142 24.11 -7.43 12.36
C ILE A 142 23.83 -6.66 13.65
N GLY A 143 22.63 -6.07 13.80
CA GLY A 143 22.24 -5.37 15.02
C GLY A 143 22.24 -6.28 16.25
N VAL A 144 21.67 -7.48 16.14
CA VAL A 144 21.69 -8.49 17.22
C VAL A 144 23.12 -8.90 17.55
N TYR A 145 23.97 -9.13 16.55
CA TYR A 145 25.38 -9.49 16.76
C TYR A 145 26.16 -8.36 17.46
N ALA A 146 25.93 -7.11 17.06
CA ALA A 146 26.57 -5.94 17.66
C ALA A 146 26.24 -5.81 19.16
N VAL A 147 24.98 -6.01 19.54
CA VAL A 147 24.57 -5.93 20.94
C VAL A 147 25.02 -7.18 21.72
N ALA A 148 24.76 -8.39 21.19
CA ALA A 148 24.94 -9.63 21.94
C ALA A 148 26.38 -10.14 22.00
N VAL A 149 27.22 -9.83 21.00
CA VAL A 149 28.60 -10.34 20.90
C VAL A 149 29.63 -9.24 21.07
N LEU A 150 29.41 -8.08 20.45
CA LEU A 150 30.35 -6.96 20.56
C LEU A 150 30.13 -6.10 21.81
N ASN A 151 29.07 -6.37 22.60
CA ASN A 151 28.68 -5.60 23.78
C ASN A 151 28.60 -4.10 23.50
N ILE A 152 28.11 -3.70 22.31
CA ILE A 152 27.85 -2.30 21.99
C ILE A 152 26.58 -1.91 22.74
N GLU A 153 26.77 -1.38 23.94
CA GLU A 153 25.72 -0.85 24.80
C GLU A 153 25.56 0.66 24.56
N ALA A 154 24.34 1.16 24.71
CA ALA A 154 24.11 2.60 24.73
C ALA A 154 24.75 3.21 26.00
N PRO A 155 25.37 4.41 25.90
CA PRO A 155 26.07 5.01 27.01
C PRO A 155 25.12 5.26 28.19
N VAL A 156 25.44 4.67 29.34
CA VAL A 156 24.64 4.74 30.57
C VAL A 156 24.45 6.18 31.05
N GLU A 157 25.38 7.08 30.71
CA GLU A 157 25.30 8.51 31.03
C GLU A 157 24.06 9.19 30.44
N GLU A 158 23.62 8.81 29.23
CA GLU A 158 22.45 9.40 28.59
C GLU A 158 21.15 8.95 29.29
N TYR A 159 21.07 7.68 29.68
CA TYR A 159 19.96 7.18 30.50
C TYR A 159 19.92 7.82 31.89
N ASN A 160 21.08 8.01 32.51
CA ASN A 160 21.19 8.65 33.81
C ASN A 160 20.79 10.13 33.73
N GLN A 161 21.12 10.84 32.66
CA GLN A 161 20.70 12.23 32.45
C GLN A 161 19.18 12.34 32.33
N ILE A 162 18.51 11.50 31.53
CA ILE A 162 17.05 11.52 31.39
C ILE A 162 16.36 11.22 32.71
N ASN A 163 16.82 10.21 33.47
CA ASN A 163 16.26 9.90 34.78
C ASN A 163 16.48 11.04 35.79
N THR A 164 17.64 11.69 35.74
CA THR A 164 17.95 12.86 36.59
C THR A 164 17.08 14.05 36.23
N GLU A 165 16.83 14.30 34.94
CA GLU A 165 16.00 15.40 34.47
C GLU A 165 14.51 15.15 34.74
N ALA A 166 14.04 13.91 34.59
CA ALA A 166 12.70 13.50 34.99
C ALA A 166 12.47 13.63 36.51
N ALA A 167 13.46 13.23 37.32
CA ALA A 167 13.44 13.41 38.77
C ALA A 167 13.44 14.90 39.15
N ALA A 168 14.30 15.71 38.55
CA ALA A 168 14.34 17.16 38.78
C ALA A 168 13.02 17.84 38.38
N THR A 169 12.41 17.43 37.26
CA THR A 169 11.11 17.96 36.82
C THR A 169 9.99 17.59 37.80
N ARG A 170 9.97 16.34 38.28
CA ARG A 170 9.04 15.90 39.33
C ARG A 170 9.23 16.74 40.60
N ASP A 171 10.46 16.91 41.07
CA ASP A 171 10.73 17.58 42.34
C ASP A 171 10.47 19.09 42.27
N ILE A 172 10.71 19.74 41.12
CA ILE A 172 10.49 21.18 40.93
C ILE A 172 9.02 21.53 40.69
N ILE A 173 8.28 20.71 39.92
CA ILE A 173 6.91 21.05 39.51
C ILE A 173 5.88 20.40 40.44
N ILE A 174 6.07 19.11 40.75
CA ILE A 174 5.10 18.33 41.51
C ILE A 174 5.30 18.55 43.01
N GLY A 175 6.54 18.61 43.49
CA GLY A 175 6.88 18.80 44.91
C GLY A 175 6.19 19.99 45.58
N PRO A 176 6.41 21.24 45.11
CA PRO A 176 5.79 22.44 45.69
C PRO A 176 4.26 22.45 45.55
N THR A 177 3.75 21.83 44.47
CA THR A 177 2.31 21.70 44.26
C THR A 177 1.70 20.75 45.29
N LEU A 178 2.37 19.63 45.57
CA LEU A 178 1.94 18.64 46.57
C LEU A 178 2.11 19.12 48.00
N GLU A 179 3.08 19.99 48.30
CA GLU A 179 3.31 20.55 49.64
C GLU A 179 2.05 21.25 50.19
N ASN A 180 1.33 21.99 49.34
CA ASN A 180 0.04 22.59 49.69
C ASN A 180 -1.08 21.58 49.99
N TYR A 181 -0.91 20.33 49.55
CA TYR A 181 -1.85 19.24 49.81
C TYR A 181 -1.37 18.27 50.90
N LEU A 182 -0.13 18.41 51.39
CA LEU A 182 0.37 17.62 52.53
C LEU A 182 -0.44 17.89 53.80
N GLN A 183 -0.98 19.10 53.95
CA GLN A 183 -1.91 19.45 55.05
C GLN A 183 -3.21 18.65 55.06
N PHE A 184 -3.56 18.00 53.93
CA PHE A 184 -4.75 17.16 53.84
C PHE A 184 -4.44 15.67 54.05
N LEU A 185 -3.18 15.34 54.35
CA LEU A 185 -2.83 13.99 54.79
C LEU A 185 -3.36 13.77 56.21
N PRO A 186 -3.99 12.62 56.50
CA PRO A 186 -4.53 12.35 57.82
C PRO A 186 -3.39 12.18 58.81
N GLY A 187 -3.38 12.98 59.88
CA GLY A 187 -2.40 12.87 60.96
C GLY A 187 -2.85 11.93 62.09
N SER A 188 -4.10 11.47 62.04
CA SER A 188 -4.72 10.59 63.04
C SER A 188 -5.61 9.53 62.40
N LEU A 189 -5.94 8.48 63.15
CA LEU A 189 -6.85 7.40 62.73
C LEU A 189 -8.26 7.93 62.38
N GLU A 190 -8.76 8.90 63.14
CA GLU A 190 -10.08 9.52 62.94
C GLU A 190 -10.12 10.34 61.64
N GLU A 191 -9.03 11.03 61.31
CA GLU A 191 -8.89 11.76 60.04
C GLU A 191 -8.68 10.80 58.85
N ALA A 192 -8.06 9.63 59.07
CA ALA A 192 -7.84 8.63 58.04
C ALA A 192 -9.16 8.01 57.55
N GLU A 193 -10.16 7.85 58.42
CA GLU A 193 -11.51 7.39 58.05
C GLU A 193 -12.23 8.40 57.13
N GLN A 194 -11.95 9.69 57.30
CA GLN A 194 -12.56 10.77 56.51
C GLN A 194 -11.74 11.11 55.25
N TYR A 195 -10.51 10.60 55.15
CA TYR A 195 -9.57 10.90 54.08
C TYR A 195 -10.13 10.68 52.66
N PRO A 196 -10.92 9.64 52.35
CA PRO A 196 -11.52 9.47 51.02
C PRO A 196 -12.42 10.65 50.60
N ALA A 197 -13.08 11.32 51.55
CA ALA A 197 -13.90 12.49 51.27
C ALA A 197 -13.02 13.74 51.01
N THR A 198 -11.95 13.92 51.77
CA THR A 198 -10.96 15.00 51.57
C THR A 198 -10.24 14.86 50.22
N LEU A 199 -9.97 13.63 49.80
CA LEU A 199 -9.36 13.31 48.49
C LEU A 199 -10.25 13.75 47.30
N GLN A 200 -11.57 13.83 47.48
CA GLN A 200 -12.48 14.32 46.45
C GLN A 200 -12.36 15.84 46.23
N ALA A 201 -11.95 16.61 47.25
CA ALA A 201 -11.71 18.05 47.14
C ALA A 201 -10.41 18.38 46.39
N VAL A 202 -9.49 17.42 46.29
CA VAL A 202 -8.25 17.56 45.49
C VAL A 202 -8.59 17.48 44.00
N PRO A 203 -8.02 18.33 43.13
CA PRO A 203 -8.21 18.25 41.68
C PRO A 203 -7.93 16.84 41.14
N THR A 204 -8.80 16.33 40.27
CA THR A 204 -8.77 14.94 39.77
C THR A 204 -7.39 14.50 39.25
N ARG A 205 -6.62 15.42 38.65
CA ARG A 205 -5.28 15.16 38.12
C ARG A 205 -4.22 14.88 39.22
N LEU A 206 -4.41 15.42 40.43
CA LEU A 206 -3.45 15.32 41.55
C LEU A 206 -3.81 14.23 42.57
N ARG A 207 -5.08 13.77 42.58
CA ARG A 207 -5.57 12.71 43.46
C ARG A 207 -4.68 11.47 43.56
N PRO A 208 -4.23 10.83 42.45
CA PRO A 208 -3.40 9.63 42.56
C PRO A 208 -2.06 9.90 43.24
N PHE A 209 -1.48 11.09 43.09
CA PHE A 209 -0.22 11.45 43.73
C PHE A 209 -0.40 11.68 45.24
N VAL A 210 -1.43 12.44 45.62
CA VAL A 210 -1.75 12.70 47.04
C VAL A 210 -2.13 11.41 47.77
N GLN A 211 -2.90 10.52 47.11
CA GLN A 211 -3.24 9.20 47.64
C GLN A 211 -2.00 8.33 47.88
N LEU A 212 -1.07 8.28 46.92
CA LEU A 212 0.15 7.50 47.06
C LEU A 212 1.05 8.05 48.19
N THR A 213 1.13 9.37 48.32
CA THR A 213 1.86 10.02 49.42
C THR A 213 1.26 9.71 50.79
N ALA A 214 -0.08 9.69 50.93
CA ALA A 214 -0.73 9.26 52.18
C ALA A 214 -0.38 7.83 52.57
N THR A 215 -0.40 6.89 51.63
CA THR A 215 0.01 5.51 51.89
C THR A 215 1.50 5.39 52.25
N ALA A 216 2.38 6.20 51.65
CA ALA A 216 3.80 6.16 51.98
C ALA A 216 4.09 6.69 53.39
N VAL A 217 3.48 7.82 53.78
CA VAL A 217 3.64 8.42 55.11
C VAL A 217 3.05 7.53 56.21
N ALA A 218 1.90 6.89 55.96
CA ALA A 218 1.27 5.97 56.91
C ALA A 218 2.16 4.73 57.19
N VAL A 219 2.88 4.23 56.18
CA VAL A 219 3.82 3.11 56.32
C VAL A 219 5.04 3.52 57.14
N ASP A 220 5.60 4.72 56.89
CA ASP A 220 6.76 5.22 57.66
C ASP A 220 6.40 5.52 59.13
N GLN A 221 5.19 6.01 59.42
CA GLN A 221 4.72 6.23 60.79
C GLN A 221 4.51 4.93 61.57
N GLN A 222 4.02 3.87 60.91
CA GLN A 222 3.87 2.54 61.53
C GLN A 222 5.21 1.80 61.69
N ALA A 223 6.23 2.15 60.92
CA ALA A 223 7.57 1.56 61.03
C ALA A 223 8.46 2.25 62.07
N GLY A 224 8.05 3.42 62.58
CA GLY A 224 8.76 4.22 63.59
C GLY A 224 8.28 4.03 65.03
N GLU A 225 7.21 3.26 65.27
CA GLU A 225 6.78 2.76 66.60
C GLU A 225 7.32 1.35 66.86
#